data_AF-A0A7R9ZT84-F1
#
_entry.id   AF-A0A7R9ZT84-F1
#
_cell.length_a   1.000
_cell.length_b   1.000
_cell.length_c   1.000
_cell.angle_alpha   90.00
_cell.angle_beta   90.00
_cell.angle_gamma   90.00
#
_symmetry.space_group_name_H-M   'P 1'
#
loop_
_entity.id
_entity.type
_entity.pdbx_description
1 polymer ?
#
loop_
_entity_poly.entity_id
_entity_poly.type
_entity_poly.pdbx_seq_one_letter_code
_entity_poly.pdbx_strand_id
1 'polypeptide(L)'
;MNRMKFDKNNMSLRAVDKEARGFTYFQVPDADKVNPDSSVTAILCLSGLPKDLVASVLAHEATHAWIKLHPKYDMRNPIPPQVEEGCAQLIALLFLNDGLDPAPPLKNNDGTGPSDEKLRQYFRFSIETDDNDIYGTGYRKAAQAYSKVGVLTLMTHVVMYQNFPTV
;
A
#
# COMPACT_ATOMS: atom_id res chain seq x y z
N MET A 1 -5.41 -30.33 13.29
CA MET A 1 -4.78 -30.18 14.62
C MET A 1 -3.68 -29.13 14.54
N ASN A 2 -3.88 -27.96 15.16
CA ASN A 2 -2.85 -26.91 15.22
C ASN A 2 -1.74 -27.34 16.19
N ARG A 3 -0.47 -27.32 15.77
CA ARG A 3 0.67 -27.61 16.64
C ARG A 3 0.89 -26.43 17.59
N MET A 4 0.90 -26.72 18.89
CA MET A 4 1.23 -25.76 19.94
C MET A 4 2.65 -26.02 20.47
N LYS A 5 3.37 -24.95 20.84
CA LYS A 5 4.69 -25.03 21.49
C LYS A 5 4.58 -24.48 22.90
N PHE A 6 5.21 -25.19 23.84
CA PHE A 6 5.23 -24.84 25.24
C PHE A 6 6.27 -23.73 25.49
N ASP A 7 5.78 -22.59 25.98
CA ASP A 7 6.56 -21.45 26.41
C ASP A 7 7.00 -21.67 27.87
N LYS A 8 8.30 -21.81 28.09
CA LYS A 8 8.88 -22.08 29.42
C LYS A 8 8.89 -20.85 30.34
N ASN A 9 8.77 -19.64 29.79
CA ASN A 9 8.79 -18.42 30.59
C ASN A 9 7.41 -18.15 31.22
N ASN A 10 6.34 -18.44 30.47
CA ASN A 10 4.95 -18.27 30.92
C ASN A 10 4.22 -19.59 31.23
N MET A 11 4.92 -20.73 31.16
CA MET A 11 4.37 -22.07 31.38
C MET A 11 3.08 -22.35 30.59
N SER A 12 2.99 -21.87 29.34
CA SER A 12 1.75 -21.91 28.53
C SER A 12 1.98 -22.47 27.13
N LEU A 13 0.98 -23.12 26.55
CA LEU A 13 1.00 -23.58 25.15
C LEU A 13 0.56 -22.44 24.22
N ARG A 14 1.42 -22.03 23.28
CA ARG A 14 1.09 -21.04 22.22
C ARG A 14 0.93 -21.72 20.86
N ALA A 15 -0.02 -21.26 20.05
CA ALA A 15 -0.19 -21.71 18.68
C ALA A 15 1.04 -21.31 17.84
N VAL A 16 1.64 -22.27 17.14
CA VAL A 16 2.76 -22.04 16.23
C VAL A 16 2.19 -21.94 14.83
N ASP A 17 2.41 -20.81 14.18
CA ASP A 17 2.15 -20.67 12.75
C ASP A 17 2.94 -21.76 11.98
N LYS A 18 2.30 -22.36 10.96
CA LYS A 18 2.68 -23.67 10.36
C LYS A 18 4.13 -23.77 9.90
N GLU A 19 4.84 -22.66 9.69
CA GLU A 19 6.23 -22.63 9.22
C GLU A 19 7.25 -22.02 10.19
N ALA A 20 6.85 -21.57 11.39
CA ALA A 20 7.74 -20.91 12.36
C ALA A 20 8.51 -19.68 11.83
N ARG A 21 8.03 -19.03 10.75
CA ARG A 21 8.68 -17.88 10.11
C ARG A 21 8.31 -16.50 10.69
N GLY A 22 7.36 -16.45 11.62
CA GLY A 22 7.02 -15.24 12.37
C GLY A 22 6.34 -14.17 11.52
N PHE A 23 5.02 -14.05 11.62
CA PHE A 23 4.35 -12.82 11.22
C PHE A 23 4.64 -11.74 12.27
N THR A 24 5.29 -10.66 11.87
CA THR A 24 5.38 -9.47 12.71
C THR A 24 4.08 -8.68 12.57
N TYR A 25 3.24 -8.69 13.61
CA TYR A 25 2.01 -7.91 13.65
C TYR A 25 2.32 -6.47 14.05
N PHE A 26 1.90 -5.51 13.22
CA PHE A 26 1.95 -4.09 13.52
C PHE A 26 0.52 -3.56 13.62
N GLN A 27 0.13 -3.12 14.83
CA GLN A 27 -1.15 -2.45 15.05
C GLN A 27 -0.97 -0.94 14.91
N VAL A 28 -1.79 -0.31 14.07
CA VAL A 28 -1.88 1.15 14.01
C VAL A 28 -2.78 1.60 15.17
N PRO A 29 -2.26 2.34 16.19
CA PRO A 29 -2.98 2.58 17.45
C PRO A 29 -4.27 3.40 17.31
N ASP A 30 -4.32 4.31 16.32
CA ASP A 30 -5.35 5.34 16.20
C ASP A 30 -6.12 5.28 14.87
N ALA A 31 -6.33 4.08 14.33
CA ALA A 31 -7.24 3.93 13.19
C ALA A 31 -8.68 3.94 13.72
N ASP A 32 -9.25 5.12 13.96
CA ASP A 32 -10.68 5.26 14.22
C ASP A 32 -11.43 4.54 13.10
N LYS A 33 -12.27 3.57 13.46
CA LYS A 33 -13.12 2.89 12.49
C LYS A 33 -14.23 3.86 12.09
N VAL A 34 -13.94 4.72 11.12
CA VAL A 34 -14.82 5.85 10.79
C VAL A 34 -16.03 5.39 9.97
N ASN A 35 -15.92 4.27 9.24
CA ASN A 35 -17.01 3.69 8.47
C ASN A 35 -17.59 2.45 9.19
N PRO A 36 -18.86 2.47 9.65
CA PRO A 36 -19.49 1.33 10.31
C PRO A 36 -19.82 0.18 9.34
N ASP A 37 -19.98 0.50 8.05
CA ASP A 37 -20.48 -0.45 7.05
C ASP A 37 -19.35 -1.26 6.38
N SER A 38 -18.09 -0.84 6.58
CA SER A 38 -16.92 -1.42 5.91
C SER A 38 -15.80 -1.78 6.90
N SER A 39 -14.98 -2.75 6.52
CA SER A 39 -13.80 -3.14 7.30
C SER A 39 -12.69 -3.71 6.42
N VAL A 40 -11.46 -3.35 6.75
CA VAL A 40 -10.24 -3.93 6.17
C VAL A 40 -9.65 -4.89 7.21
N THR A 41 -9.42 -6.15 6.82
CA THR A 41 -8.95 -7.17 7.77
C THR A 41 -7.43 -7.14 7.92
N ALA A 42 -6.70 -7.13 6.81
CA ALA A 42 -5.25 -7.13 6.79
C ALA A 42 -4.72 -6.61 5.45
N ILE A 43 -3.53 -6.02 5.48
CA ILE A 43 -2.66 -5.83 4.32
C ILE A 43 -1.52 -6.83 4.47
N LEU A 44 -1.31 -7.67 3.47
CA LEU A 44 -0.30 -8.73 3.50
C LEU A 44 0.95 -8.27 2.74
N CYS A 45 2.10 -8.29 3.40
CA CYS A 45 3.38 -7.94 2.78
C CYS A 45 4.31 -9.14 2.74
N LEU A 46 4.86 -9.40 1.55
CA LEU A 46 5.89 -10.41 1.38
C LEU A 46 7.25 -9.89 1.87
N SER A 47 7.92 -10.67 2.70
CA SER A 47 9.29 -10.37 3.15
C SER A 47 10.32 -10.59 2.05
N GLY A 48 11.40 -9.80 2.06
CA GLY A 48 12.55 -9.99 1.17
C GLY A 48 12.52 -9.13 -0.11
N LEU A 49 11.50 -8.28 -0.27
CA LEU A 49 11.44 -7.28 -1.34
C LEU A 49 12.32 -6.05 -1.00
N PRO A 50 12.82 -5.31 -2.00
CA PRO A 50 13.51 -4.03 -1.79
C PRO A 50 12.66 -3.05 -0.98
N LYS A 51 13.29 -2.31 -0.05
CA LYS A 51 12.58 -1.46 0.91
C LYS A 51 11.60 -0.47 0.26
N ASP A 52 12.02 0.16 -0.84
CA ASP A 52 11.22 1.19 -1.52
C ASP A 52 10.06 0.56 -2.30
N LEU A 53 10.23 -0.67 -2.79
CA LEU A 53 9.14 -1.44 -3.39
C LEU A 53 8.11 -1.83 -2.34
N VAL A 54 8.54 -2.33 -1.19
CA VAL A 54 7.62 -2.67 -0.09
C VAL A 54 6.84 -1.45 0.34
N ALA A 55 7.51 -0.31 0.47
CA ALA A 55 6.88 0.91 0.93
C ALA A 55 5.90 1.49 -0.11
N SER A 56 6.22 1.41 -1.41
CA SER A 56 5.29 1.82 -2.47
C SER A 56 4.08 0.89 -2.56
N VAL A 57 4.27 -0.42 -2.41
CA VAL A 57 3.17 -1.40 -2.34
C VAL A 57 2.32 -1.15 -1.10
N LEU A 58 2.93 -0.90 0.06
CA LEU A 58 2.19 -0.55 1.28
C LEU A 58 1.37 0.73 1.10
N ALA A 59 1.92 1.76 0.45
CA ALA A 59 1.21 3.00 0.17
C ALA A 59 0.02 2.77 -0.79
N HIS A 60 0.20 1.90 -1.79
CA HIS A 60 -0.86 1.44 -2.69
C HIS A 60 -1.99 0.76 -1.91
N GLU A 61 -1.68 -0.28 -1.13
CA GLU A 61 -2.67 -1.04 -0.37
C GLU A 61 -3.34 -0.20 0.75
N ALA A 62 -2.57 0.69 1.38
CA ALA A 62 -3.11 1.63 2.36
C ALA A 62 -4.09 2.63 1.73
N THR A 63 -3.95 2.94 0.44
CA THR A 63 -4.90 3.79 -0.29
C THR A 63 -6.25 3.09 -0.43
N HIS A 64 -6.27 1.81 -0.81
CA HIS A 64 -7.50 1.00 -0.81
C HIS A 64 -8.12 0.98 0.59
N ALA A 65 -7.31 0.69 1.60
CA ALA A 65 -7.79 0.62 2.97
C ALA A 65 -8.40 1.95 3.44
N TRP A 66 -7.73 3.07 3.15
CA TRP A 66 -8.21 4.41 3.48
C TRP A 66 -9.55 4.70 2.79
N ILE A 67 -9.70 4.39 1.50
CA ILE A 67 -10.96 4.55 0.76
C ILE A 67 -12.08 3.75 1.45
N LYS A 68 -11.85 2.45 1.70
CA LYS A 68 -12.89 1.57 2.27
C LYS A 68 -13.26 1.95 3.70
N LEU A 69 -12.35 2.51 4.48
CA LEU A 69 -12.59 2.93 5.87
C LEU A 69 -13.08 4.37 5.99
N HIS A 70 -13.08 5.14 4.90
CA HIS A 70 -13.52 6.53 4.93
C HIS A 70 -15.03 6.64 5.22
N PRO A 71 -15.49 7.57 6.08
CA PRO A 71 -16.90 7.64 6.52
C PRO A 71 -17.89 7.95 5.40
N LYS A 72 -17.42 8.60 4.33
CA LYS A 72 -18.23 8.96 3.16
C LYS A 72 -18.23 7.90 2.07
N TYR A 73 -17.49 6.81 2.22
CA TYR A 73 -17.46 5.75 1.23
C TYR A 73 -18.72 4.89 1.32
N ASP A 74 -19.47 4.82 0.22
CA ASP A 74 -20.66 3.97 0.10
C ASP A 74 -20.31 2.64 -0.57
N MET A 75 -20.42 1.53 0.17
CA MET A 75 -20.18 0.20 -0.38
C MET A 75 -21.20 -0.23 -1.44
N ARG A 76 -22.39 0.39 -1.47
CA ARG A 76 -23.43 0.10 -2.47
C ARG A 76 -23.12 0.74 -3.82
N ASN A 77 -22.25 1.75 -3.85
CA ASN A 77 -21.75 2.37 -5.06
C ASN A 77 -20.22 2.27 -5.12
N PRO A 78 -19.67 1.11 -5.53
CA PRO A 78 -18.23 0.90 -5.55
C PRO A 78 -17.53 1.83 -6.55
N ILE A 79 -16.32 2.27 -6.19
CA ILE A 79 -15.47 3.05 -7.09
C ILE A 79 -15.06 2.15 -8.27
N PRO A 80 -15.12 2.64 -9.52
CA PRO A 80 -14.63 1.90 -10.68
C PRO A 80 -13.15 1.53 -10.49
N PRO A 81 -12.74 0.30 -10.86
CA PRO A 81 -11.36 -0.16 -10.66
C PRO A 81 -10.32 0.82 -11.22
N GLN A 82 -10.53 1.37 -12.42
CA GLN A 82 -9.61 2.33 -13.02
C GLN A 82 -9.39 3.60 -12.17
N VAL A 83 -10.41 4.03 -11.42
CA VAL A 83 -10.32 5.20 -10.54
C VAL A 83 -9.60 4.82 -9.24
N GLU A 84 -10.01 3.71 -8.62
CA GLU A 84 -9.43 3.23 -7.36
C GLU A 84 -7.95 2.86 -7.52
N GLU A 85 -7.63 2.02 -8.50
CA GLU A 85 -6.27 1.60 -8.82
C GLU A 85 -5.41 2.75 -9.32
N GLY A 86 -5.99 3.68 -10.08
CA GLY A 86 -5.29 4.87 -10.55
C GLY A 86 -4.84 5.78 -9.40
N CYS A 87 -5.70 5.98 -8.40
CA CYS A 87 -5.35 6.69 -7.17
C CYS A 87 -4.29 5.93 -6.37
N ALA A 88 -4.43 4.61 -6.21
CA ALA A 88 -3.46 3.80 -5.48
C ALA A 88 -2.06 3.83 -6.14
N GLN A 89 -1.99 3.76 -7.47
CA GLN A 89 -0.74 3.91 -8.23
C GLN A 89 -0.13 5.31 -8.10
N LEU A 90 -0.96 6.37 -8.12
CA LEU A 90 -0.49 7.73 -7.89
C LEU A 90 0.17 7.87 -6.51
N ILE A 91 -0.49 7.40 -5.45
CA ILE A 91 0.05 7.48 -4.08
C ILE A 91 1.34 6.66 -3.95
N ALA A 92 1.40 5.48 -4.58
CA ALA A 92 2.63 4.67 -4.64
C ALA A 92 3.78 5.44 -5.30
N LEU A 93 3.51 6.14 -6.42
CA LEU A 93 4.51 6.96 -7.11
C LEU A 93 4.95 8.16 -6.25
N LEU A 94 4.02 8.86 -5.58
CA LEU A 94 4.36 9.97 -4.68
C LEU A 94 5.29 9.49 -3.56
N PHE A 95 5.00 8.31 -2.98
CA PHE A 95 5.86 7.70 -1.97
C PHE A 95 7.25 7.35 -2.54
N LEU A 96 7.31 6.80 -3.75
CA LEU A 96 8.57 6.53 -4.43
C LEU A 96 9.35 7.82 -4.71
N ASN A 97 8.67 8.94 -4.99
CA ASN A 97 9.27 10.25 -5.27
C ASN A 97 9.98 10.84 -4.06
N ASP A 98 9.34 10.81 -2.90
CA ASP A 98 9.92 11.25 -1.64
C ASP A 98 11.05 10.31 -1.19
N GLY A 99 10.79 9.01 -1.29
CA GLY A 99 11.71 7.96 -0.93
C GLY A 99 11.89 7.76 0.57
N LEU A 100 12.43 6.60 0.93
CA LEU A 100 12.78 6.28 2.31
C LEU A 100 14.19 6.75 2.66
N ASP A 101 14.39 7.02 3.94
CA ASP A 101 15.72 7.26 4.49
C ASP A 101 16.70 6.12 4.10
N PRO A 102 17.99 6.46 3.89
CA PRO A 102 19.01 5.45 3.63
C PRO A 102 19.01 4.41 4.75
N ALA A 103 18.86 3.14 4.39
CA ALA A 103 19.01 2.06 5.35
C ALA A 103 20.50 1.89 5.65
N PRO A 104 20.88 1.47 6.87
CA PRO A 104 22.26 1.11 7.15
C PRO A 104 22.72 0.04 6.15
N PRO A 105 23.97 0.12 5.63
CA PRO A 105 24.47 -0.86 4.68
C PRO A 105 24.38 -2.26 5.28
N LEU A 106 23.68 -3.16 4.57
CA LEU A 106 23.61 -4.57 4.94
C LEU A 106 25.00 -5.18 4.76
N LYS A 107 25.52 -5.85 5.79
CA LYS A 107 26.87 -6.44 5.81
C LYS A 107 27.12 -7.52 4.74
N ASN A 108 26.08 -7.97 4.04
CA ASN A 108 26.12 -9.07 3.08
C ASN A 108 25.85 -8.63 1.63
N ASN A 109 25.88 -7.33 1.33
CA ASN A 109 25.72 -6.88 -0.05
C ASN A 109 27.10 -6.93 -0.73
N ASP A 110 27.29 -7.85 -1.66
CA ASP A 110 28.53 -7.99 -2.45
C ASP A 110 28.74 -6.86 -3.46
N GLY A 111 27.79 -5.91 -3.53
CA GLY A 111 27.84 -4.73 -4.40
C GLY A 111 27.58 -5.06 -5.87
N THR A 112 27.20 -6.29 -6.20
CA THR A 112 26.98 -6.72 -7.59
C THR A 112 25.58 -6.38 -8.12
N GLY A 113 24.63 -6.10 -7.22
CA GLY A 113 23.25 -5.73 -7.56
C GLY A 113 23.03 -4.24 -7.87
N PRO A 114 21.86 -3.88 -8.43
CA PRO A 114 21.46 -2.49 -8.60
C PRO A 114 21.35 -1.77 -7.25
N SER A 115 21.71 -0.49 -7.21
CA SER A 115 21.50 0.34 -6.02
C SER A 115 20.01 0.54 -5.73
N ASP A 116 19.67 0.83 -4.46
CA ASP A 116 18.31 1.21 -4.05
C ASP A 116 17.75 2.35 -4.92
N GLU A 117 18.60 3.30 -5.32
CA GLU A 117 18.22 4.41 -6.20
C GLU A 117 17.83 3.94 -7.61
N LYS A 118 18.62 3.04 -8.22
CA LYS A 118 18.30 2.47 -9.53
C LYS A 118 17.03 1.63 -9.49
N LEU A 119 16.83 0.87 -8.41
CA LEU A 119 15.60 0.11 -8.19
C LEU A 119 14.39 1.04 -8.05
N ARG A 120 14.50 2.11 -7.26
CA ARG A 120 13.47 3.13 -7.12
C ARG A 120 13.10 3.77 -8.47
N GLN A 121 14.10 4.13 -9.27
CA GLN A 121 13.88 4.66 -10.63
C GLN A 121 13.12 3.65 -11.51
N TYR A 122 13.49 2.38 -11.46
CA TYR A 122 12.80 1.32 -12.19
C TYR A 122 11.34 1.14 -11.73
N PHE A 123 11.05 1.21 -10.43
CA PHE A 123 9.68 1.10 -9.94
C PHE A 123 8.80 2.28 -10.38
N ARG A 124 9.34 3.51 -10.34
CA ARG A 124 8.63 4.69 -10.87
C ARG A 124 8.33 4.54 -12.35
N PHE A 125 9.35 4.19 -13.13
CA PHE A 125 9.21 3.94 -14.57
C PHE A 125 8.12 2.89 -14.84
N SER A 126 8.10 1.80 -14.07
CA SER A 126 7.12 0.72 -14.23
C SER A 126 5.67 1.21 -14.03
N ILE A 127 5.42 2.12 -13.09
CA ILE A 127 4.10 2.74 -12.90
C ILE A 127 3.78 3.70 -14.05
N GLU A 128 4.74 4.55 -14.43
CA GLU A 128 4.53 5.60 -15.43
C GLU A 128 4.27 5.04 -16.84
N THR A 129 4.94 3.94 -17.18
CA THR A 129 4.85 3.31 -18.51
C THR A 129 3.93 2.11 -18.56
N ASP A 130 3.20 1.81 -17.48
CA ASP A 130 2.21 0.73 -17.48
C ASP A 130 1.17 0.98 -18.60
N ASP A 131 1.02 0.01 -19.49
CA ASP A 131 0.10 0.07 -20.64
C ASP A 131 -1.29 -0.50 -20.32
N ASN A 132 -1.47 -1.08 -19.12
CA ASN A 132 -2.74 -1.58 -18.65
C ASN A 132 -3.78 -0.45 -18.54
N ASP A 133 -5.00 -0.72 -18.99
CA ASP A 133 -6.07 0.30 -18.97
C ASP A 133 -6.53 0.64 -17.54
N ILE A 134 -6.54 -0.32 -16.63
CA ILE A 134 -6.97 -0.07 -15.24
C ILE A 134 -5.86 0.64 -14.48
N TYR A 135 -4.65 0.07 -14.47
CA TYR A 135 -3.53 0.59 -13.67
C TYR A 135 -2.84 1.78 -14.33
N GLY A 136 -2.35 1.61 -15.55
CA GLY A 136 -1.62 2.64 -16.27
C GLY A 136 -2.49 3.83 -16.68
N THR A 137 -3.62 3.60 -17.37
CA THR A 137 -4.50 4.71 -17.77
C THR A 137 -5.19 5.33 -16.57
N GLY A 138 -5.55 4.54 -15.55
CA GLY A 138 -6.03 5.05 -14.26
C GLY A 138 -5.01 5.99 -13.60
N TYR A 139 -3.75 5.57 -13.50
CA TYR A 139 -2.66 6.38 -12.96
C TYR A 139 -2.53 7.71 -13.72
N ARG A 140 -2.50 7.67 -15.05
CA ARG A 140 -2.36 8.89 -15.88
C ARG A 140 -3.50 9.89 -15.62
N LYS A 141 -4.74 9.42 -15.49
CA LYS A 141 -5.89 10.26 -15.14
C LYS A 141 -5.79 10.81 -13.72
N ALA A 142 -5.39 9.98 -12.74
CA ALA A 142 -5.19 10.40 -11.37
C ALA A 142 -4.07 11.45 -11.26
N ALA A 143 -2.95 11.26 -11.95
CA ALA A 143 -1.82 12.18 -12.00
C ALA A 143 -2.20 13.51 -12.65
N GLN A 144 -2.98 13.48 -13.73
CA GLN A 144 -3.53 14.69 -14.35
C GLN A 144 -4.40 15.46 -13.34
N ALA A 145 -5.33 14.78 -12.68
CA ALA A 145 -6.20 15.40 -11.68
C ALA A 145 -5.40 15.98 -10.50
N TYR A 146 -4.45 15.20 -9.98
CA TYR A 146 -3.54 15.60 -8.91
C TYR A 146 -2.78 16.88 -9.25
N SER A 147 -2.27 17.00 -10.48
CA SER A 147 -1.53 18.19 -10.92
C SER A 147 -2.37 19.48 -10.87
N LYS A 148 -3.71 19.37 -10.83
CA LYS A 148 -4.63 20.51 -10.82
C LYS A 148 -5.17 20.83 -9.43
N VAL A 149 -5.52 19.81 -8.64
CA VAL A 149 -6.25 20.00 -7.38
C VAL A 149 -5.52 19.52 -6.13
N GLY A 150 -4.37 18.88 -6.29
CA GLY A 150 -3.61 18.25 -5.21
C GLY A 150 -4.26 16.96 -4.69
N VAL A 151 -3.50 16.22 -3.87
CA VAL A 151 -3.86 14.85 -3.45
C VAL A 151 -5.10 14.82 -2.54
N LEU A 152 -5.19 15.73 -1.57
CA LEU A 152 -6.29 15.74 -0.61
C LEU A 152 -7.63 15.98 -1.29
N THR A 153 -7.70 16.97 -2.19
CA THR A 153 -8.90 17.30 -2.96
C THR A 153 -9.30 16.15 -3.88
N LEU A 154 -8.32 15.56 -4.57
CA LEU A 154 -8.54 14.41 -5.44
C LEU A 154 -9.15 13.23 -4.68
N MET A 155 -8.52 12.80 -3.59
CA MET A 155 -8.97 11.63 -2.82
C MET A 155 -10.35 11.86 -2.19
N THR A 156 -10.58 13.07 -1.67
CA THR A 156 -11.88 13.46 -1.10
C THR A 156 -12.99 13.45 -2.15
N HIS A 157 -12.69 13.88 -3.39
CA HIS A 157 -13.63 13.84 -4.50
C HIS A 157 -13.92 12.40 -4.94
N VAL A 158 -12.89 11.57 -5.12
CA VAL A 158 -13.05 10.17 -5.52
C VAL A 158 -13.90 9.38 -4.53
N VAL A 159 -13.72 9.59 -3.22
CA VAL A 159 -14.54 8.91 -2.23
C VAL A 159 -16.02 9.36 -2.29
N MET A 160 -16.29 10.64 -2.56
CA MET A 160 -17.67 11.14 -2.61
C MET A 160 -18.39 10.86 -3.92
N TYR A 161 -17.70 10.89 -5.06
CA TYR A 161 -18.31 10.85 -6.39
C TYR A 161 -17.91 9.64 -7.23
N GLN A 162 -17.03 8.78 -6.72
CA GLN A 162 -16.56 7.55 -7.36
C GLN A 162 -15.97 7.76 -8.76
N ASN A 163 -15.47 8.97 -9.04
CA ASN A 163 -14.88 9.31 -10.31
C ASN A 163 -13.76 10.34 -10.14
N PHE A 164 -12.95 10.55 -11.16
CA PHE A 164 -11.99 11.65 -11.18
C PHE A 164 -12.71 13.00 -11.29
N PRO A 165 -12.17 14.05 -10.64
CA PRO A 165 -12.70 15.40 -10.79
C PRO A 165 -12.51 15.88 -12.23
N THR A 166 -13.50 16.59 -12.77
CA THR A 166 -13.38 17.30 -14.03
C THR A 166 -12.54 18.56 -13.80
N VAL A 167 -11.31 18.58 -14.31
CA VAL A 167 -10.31 19.65 -14.10
C VAL A 167 -9.63 20.09 -15.38
#